data_AF-A0A3A8RHD0-F1
#
_entry.id   AF-A0A3A8RHD0-F1
#
_cell.length_a   1.000
_cell.length_b   1.000
_cell.length_c   1.000
_cell.angle_alpha   90.00
_cell.angle_beta   90.00
_cell.angle_gamma   90.00
#
_symmetry.space_group_name_H-M   'P 1'
#
loop_
_entity.id
_entity.type
_entity.pdbx_description
1 polymer ?
#
loop_
_entity_poly.entity_id
_entity_poly.type
_entity_poly.pdbx_seq_one_letter_code
_entity_poly.pdbx_strand_id
1 'polypeptide(L)' 'MVEIEISILTRQCLGRRLGDVKTPKREVTRWQRQRNLARARIRWRFGVDSARQKLGRSYPLMAQAAAHKAAA' A
#
# COMPACT_ATOMS: atom_id res chain seq x y z
N MET A 1 1.68 -2.04 -4.92
CA MET A 1 0.65 -2.04 -3.87
C MET A 1 1.31 -1.54 -2.60
N VAL A 2 0.73 -0.53 -1.95
CA VAL A 2 1.24 -0.03 -0.66
C VAL A 2 0.56 -0.81 0.48
N GLU A 3 1.19 -0.87 1.66
CA GLU A 3 0.70 -1.67 2.80
C GLU A 3 -0.77 -1.38 3.16
N ILE A 4 -1.20 -0.12 3.08
CA ILE A 4 -2.60 0.27 3.33
C ILE A 4 -3.58 -0.40 2.35
N GLU A 5 -3.18 -0.70 1.11
CA GLU A 5 -4.04 -1.44 0.17
C GLU A 5 -4.21 -2.91 0.58
N ILE A 6 -3.21 -3.51 1.22
CA ILE A 6 -3.31 -4.86 1.78
C ILE A 6 -4.35 -4.86 2.91
N SER A 7 -4.34 -3.86 3.79
CA SER A 7 -5.36 -3.71 4.83
C SER A 7 -6.78 -3.57 4.26
N ILE A 8 -6.95 -2.80 3.18
CA ILE A 8 -8.25 -2.66 2.50
C ILE A 8 -8.68 -3.99 1.88
N LEU A 9 -7.76 -4.68 1.19
CA LEU A 9 -8.01 -6.01 0.62
C LEU A 9 -8.44 -7.00 1.71
N THR A 10 -7.76 -7.02 2.85
CA THR A 10 -8.10 -7.89 3.97
C THR A 10 -9.51 -7.61 4.48
N ARG A 11 -9.86 -6.34 4.71
CA ARG A 11 -11.20 -5.98 5.22
C ARG A 11 -12.31 -6.23 4.21
N GLN A 12 -12.08 -5.99 2.93
CA GLN A 12 -13.13 -6.05 1.90
C GLN A 12 -13.26 -7.41 1.21
N CYS A 13 -12.19 -8.21 1.20
CA CYS A 13 -12.13 -9.45 0.43
C CYS A 13 -11.77 -10.66 1.30
N LEU A 14 -10.80 -10.52 2.21
CA LEU A 14 -10.22 -11.65 2.93
C LEU A 14 -10.60 -11.71 4.42
N GLY A 15 -11.64 -10.99 4.85
CA GLY A 15 -12.05 -10.88 6.26
C GLY A 15 -12.71 -12.13 6.85
N ARG A 16 -12.56 -13.28 6.19
CA ARG A 16 -13.20 -14.55 6.55
C ARG A 16 -12.28 -15.72 6.24
N ARG A 17 -12.48 -16.86 6.91
CA ARG A 17 -11.72 -18.09 6.64
C ARG A 17 -12.06 -18.62 5.25
N LEU A 18 -11.02 -18.86 4.45
CA LEU A 18 -11.13 -19.46 3.11
C LEU A 18 -10.53 -20.86 3.17
N GLY A 19 -11.31 -21.87 2.76
CA GLY A 19 -10.95 -23.29 2.90
C GLY A 19 -9.96 -23.81 1.86
N ASP A 20 -9.68 -23.03 0.82
CA ASP A 20 -8.79 -23.41 -0.28
C ASP A 20 -8.04 -22.19 -0.83
N VAL A 21 -6.95 -22.42 -1.57
CA VAL A 21 -6.13 -21.33 -2.13
C VAL A 21 -6.66 -20.77 -3.46
N LYS A 22 -7.52 -21.49 -4.18
CA LYS A 22 -8.05 -21.07 -5.49
C LYS A 22 -9.10 -19.98 -5.33
N THR A 23 -9.93 -20.08 -4.29
CA THR A 23 -10.95 -19.07 -3.94
C THR A 23 -10.36 -17.69 -3.67
N PRO A 24 -9.37 -17.50 -2.77
CA PRO A 24 -8.73 -16.20 -2.57
C PRO A 24 -8.15 -15.62 -3.86
N LYS A 25 -7.47 -16.43 -4.70
CA LYS A 25 -6.90 -15.95 -5.97
C LYS A 25 -7.97 -15.36 -6.89
N ARG A 26 -9.11 -16.04 -7.05
CA ARG A 26 -10.24 -15.58 -7.85
C ARG A 26 -10.83 -14.29 -7.29
N GLU A 27 -11.02 -14.22 -5.97
CA GLU A 27 -11.61 -13.05 -5.32
C GLU A 27 -10.69 -11.83 -5.35
N VAL A 28 -9.39 -11.99 -5.08
CA VAL A 28 -8.41 -10.89 -5.17
C VAL A 28 -8.36 -10.36 -6.60
N THR A 29 -8.37 -11.24 -7.61
CA THR A 29 -8.37 -10.82 -9.03
C THR A 29 -9.62 -10.01 -9.37
N ARG A 30 -10.80 -10.46 -8.92
CA ARG A 30 -12.07 -9.75 -9.13
C ARG A 30 -12.07 -8.40 -8.40
N TRP A 31 -11.66 -8.39 -7.15
CA TRP A 31 -11.58 -7.18 -6.32
C TRP A 31 -10.63 -6.15 -6.94
N GLN A 32 -9.45 -6.57 -7.40
CA GLN A 32 -8.47 -5.70 -8.05
C GLN A 32 -9.02 -5.11 -9.34
N ARG A 33 -9.70 -5.90 -10.18
CA ARG A 33 -10.36 -5.39 -11.41
C ARG A 33 -11.40 -4.33 -11.08
N GLN A 34 -12.27 -4.59 -10.11
CA GLN A 34 -13.30 -3.63 -9.68
C GLN A 34 -12.69 -2.33 -9.16
N ARG A 35 -11.66 -2.43 -8.31
CA ARG A 35 -10.97 -1.27 -7.74
C ARG A 35 -10.27 -0.43 -8.81
N ASN A 36 -9.67 -1.09 -9.81
CA ASN A 36 -9.03 -0.43 -10.95
C ASN A 36 -10.06 0.27 -11.85
N LEU A 37 -11.19 -0.39 -12.16
CA LEU A 37 -12.29 0.20 -12.93
C LEU A 37 -12.88 1.42 -12.22
N ALA A 38 -13.08 1.32 -10.91
CA ALA A 38 -13.53 2.43 -10.07
C ALA A 38 -12.49 3.55 -9.90
N ARG A 39 -11.26 3.36 -10.42
CA ARG A 39 -10.10 4.26 -10.23
C ARG A 39 -9.94 4.66 -8.76
N ALA A 40 -10.13 3.71 -7.84
CA ALA A 40 -10.10 3.99 -6.42
C ALA A 40 -8.68 4.38 -6.01
N ARG A 41 -8.49 5.66 -5.67
CA ARG A 41 -7.21 6.23 -5.24
C ARG A 41 -7.19 6.46 -3.74
N ILE A 42 -6.02 6.27 -3.14
CA ILE A 42 -5.77 6.72 -1.77
C ILE A 42 -5.61 8.23 -1.80
N ARG A 43 -6.47 8.94 -1.07
CA ARG A 43 -6.32 10.37 -0.84
C ARG A 43 -5.36 10.55 0.34
N TRP A 44 -4.10 10.81 0.03
CA TRP A 44 -3.10 11.13 1.04
C TRP A 44 -3.42 12.48 1.68
N ARG A 45 -3.33 12.54 3.00
CA ARG A 45 -3.58 13.77 3.78
C ARG A 45 -2.32 14.63 3.98
N PHE A 46 -1.17 14.13 3.55
CA PHE A 46 0.12 14.78 3.70
C PHE A 46 0.99 14.46 2.47
N GLY A 47 1.89 15.38 2.14
CA GLY A 47 2.85 15.21 1.06
C GLY A 47 3.99 14.26 1.45
N VAL A 48 4.78 13.86 0.44
CA VAL A 48 5.93 12.96 0.61
C VAL A 48 6.97 13.57 1.56
N ASP A 49 7.20 14.87 1.50
CA ASP A 49 8.20 15.54 2.36
C ASP A 49 7.77 15.54 3.83
N SER A 50 6.51 15.85 4.12
CA SER A 50 5.95 15.75 5.48
C SER A 50 6.00 14.31 6.00
N ALA A 51 5.78 13.33 5.12
CA ALA A 51 5.92 11.91 5.46
C ALA A 51 7.36 11.57 5.84
N ARG A 52 8.33 12.00 5.04
CA ARG A 52 9.77 11.75 5.26
C ARG A 52 10.27 12.42 6.53
N GLN A 53 9.83 13.65 6.80
CA GLN A 53 10.18 14.35 8.03
C GLN A 53 9.66 13.59 9.26
N LYS A 54 8.41 13.14 9.25
CA LYS A 54 7.79 12.44 10.38
C LYS A 54 8.29 11.00 10.56
N LEU A 55 8.46 10.26 9.46
CA LEU A 55 8.78 8.84 9.47
C LEU A 55 10.28 8.55 9.28
N GLY A 56 11.12 9.55 9.04
CA GLY A 56 12.54 9.37 8.74
C GLY A 56 13.31 8.63 9.84
N ARG A 57 12.90 8.76 11.11
CA ARG A 57 13.46 7.98 12.22
C ARG A 57 13.11 6.48 12.13
N SER A 58 11.91 6.14 11.67
CA SER A 58 11.45 4.75 11.52
C SER A 58 11.94 4.09 10.24
N TYR A 59 12.30 4.87 9.21
CA TYR A 59 12.81 4.39 7.93
C TYR A 59 14.14 5.05 7.53
N PRO A 60 15.23 4.80 8.27
CA PRO A 60 16.51 5.53 8.13
C PRO A 60 17.24 5.28 6.81
N LEU A 61 17.10 4.08 6.21
CA LEU A 61 17.71 3.75 4.91
C LEU A 61 17.24 4.67 3.78
N MET A 62 15.98 5.13 3.82
CA MET A 62 15.44 6.04 2.82
C MET A 62 15.92 7.48 3.03
N ALA A 63 16.17 7.87 4.28
CA ALA A 63 16.79 9.16 4.61
C ALA A 63 18.24 9.23 4.13
N GLN A 64 19.00 8.13 4.30
CA GLN A 64 20.38 8.02 3.80
C GLN A 64 20.47 8.07 2.27
N ALA A 65 19.59 7.34 1.57
CA ALA A 65 19.54 7.36 0.10
C ALA A 65 19.16 8.74 -0.46
N ALA A 66 18.27 9.47 0.23
CA ALA A 66 17.92 10.85 -0.13
C ALA A 66 19.09 11.82 0.09
N ALA A 67 19.82 11.68 1.20
CA ALA A 67 21.00 12.48 1.49
C ALA A 67 22.13 12.25 0.46
N HIS A 68 22.37 10.99 0.08
CA HIS A 68 23.37 10.64 -0.92
C HIS A 68 23.06 11.24 -2.31
N LYS A 69 21.78 11.36 -2.66
CA LYS A 69 21.32 11.97 -3.92
C LYS A 69 21.42 13.50 -3.96
N ALA A 70 21.50 14.16 -2.81
CA ALA A 70 21.63 15.61 -2.71
C ALA A 70 23.10 16.07 -2.61
N ALA A 71 24.01 15.15 -2.30
CA ALA A 71 25.45 15.38 -2.20
C ALA A 71 26.21 15.04 -3.51
N ALA A 72 25.50 14.56 -4.53
CA ALA A 72 25.99 14.27 -5.88
C ALA A 72 25.30 15.20 -6.88
#